data_AF-A0A1V0M5P0-F1
#
_entry.id   AF-A0A1V0M5P0-F1
#
_cell.length_a   1.000
_cell.length_b   1.000
_cell.length_c   1.000
_cell.angle_alpha   90.00
_cell.angle_beta   90.00
_cell.angle_gamma   90.00
#
_symmetry.space_group_name_H-M   'P 1'
#
loop_
_entity.id
_entity.type
_entity.pdbx_description
1 polymer ?
#
loop_
_entity_poly.entity_id
_entity_poly.type
_entity_poly.pdbx_seq_one_letter_code
_entity_poly.pdbx_strand_id
1 'polypeptide(L)'
;MNLIVVIAVLLAAFFLYLAVKGKSKDDIFRAFGLDPAAYELISSDLGKGHARKRIRWRGVGGEPDAIFRHKRSGRIIVGEFKSRRWARRVRPREYFQIVLYIGIARAEFTSNNVLGILAFNDKILEIEHHPELFSNLIQLRVEVLASMKKKKALNSRPLLSRFRFSLPFKLERF
;
A
#
# COMPACT_ATOMS: atom_id res chain seq x y z
N MET A 1 25.39 7.98 -42.99
CA MET A 1 24.51 8.68 -42.03
C MET A 1 25.39 9.63 -41.23
N ASN A 2 25.20 10.95 -41.32
CA ASN A 2 26.10 11.92 -40.67
C ASN A 2 26.12 11.73 -39.15
N LEU A 3 27.29 11.83 -38.54
CA LEU A 3 27.50 11.70 -37.08
C LEU A 3 26.56 12.62 -36.28
N ILE A 4 26.28 13.81 -36.81
CA ILE A 4 25.33 14.79 -36.24
C ILE A 4 23.91 14.21 -36.14
N VAL A 5 23.46 13.47 -37.17
CA VAL A 5 22.13 12.84 -37.20
C VAL A 5 22.05 11.73 -36.16
N VAL A 6 23.11 10.93 -35.99
CA VAL A 6 23.18 9.88 -34.96
C VAL A 6 23.09 10.49 -33.55
N ILE A 7 23.84 11.55 -33.28
CA ILE A 7 23.83 12.24 -31.98
C ILE A 7 22.45 12.84 -31.68
N ALA A 8 21.82 13.49 -32.67
CA ALA A 8 20.49 14.07 -32.51
C ALA A 8 19.43 13.00 -32.20
N VAL A 9 19.48 11.84 -32.87
CA VAL A 9 18.57 10.71 -32.61
C VAL A 9 18.80 10.14 -31.20
N LEU A 10 20.05 9.97 -30.77
CA LEU A 10 20.37 9.47 -29.43
C LEU A 10 19.91 10.42 -28.33
N LEU A 11 20.10 11.73 -28.51
CA LEU A 11 19.60 12.75 -27.57
C LEU A 11 18.07 12.74 -27.51
N ALA A 12 17.38 12.70 -28.66
CA ALA A 12 15.93 12.62 -28.70
C ALA A 12 15.41 11.35 -27.99
N ALA A 13 16.03 10.20 -28.24
CA ALA A 13 15.69 8.94 -27.57
C ALA A 13 15.96 9.01 -26.05
N PHE A 14 17.05 9.66 -25.62
CA PHE A 14 17.37 9.86 -24.22
C PHE A 14 16.35 10.77 -23.52
N PHE A 15 16.00 11.91 -24.11
CA PHE A 15 14.97 12.81 -23.58
C PHE A 15 13.59 12.14 -23.54
N LEU A 16 13.24 11.36 -24.57
CA LEU A 16 12.00 10.59 -24.60
C LEU A 16 11.98 9.52 -23.48
N TYR A 17 13.09 8.80 -23.28
CA TYR A 17 13.23 7.83 -22.19
C TYR A 17 13.05 8.50 -20.82
N LEU A 18 13.70 9.65 -20.59
CA LEU A 18 13.55 10.42 -19.35
C LEU A 18 12.11 10.88 -19.13
N ALA A 19 11.44 11.37 -20.18
CA ALA A 19 10.05 11.82 -20.12
C ALA A 19 9.08 10.67 -19.79
N VAL A 20 9.25 9.49 -20.40
CA VAL A 20 8.42 8.31 -20.13
C VAL A 20 8.66 7.79 -18.70
N LYS A 21 9.92 7.76 -18.27
CA LYS A 21 10.31 7.34 -16.92
C LYS A 21 9.76 8.28 -15.82
N GLY A 22 9.72 9.58 -16.09
CA GLY A 22 9.11 10.58 -15.20
C GLY A 22 7.60 10.39 -15.05
N LYS A 23 6.87 10.24 -16.18
CA LYS A 23 5.41 10.01 -16.17
C LYS A 23 5.00 8.79 -15.34
N SER A 24 5.74 7.69 -15.44
CA SER A 24 5.45 6.47 -14.67
C SER A 24 5.52 6.67 -13.15
N LYS A 25 6.39 7.57 -12.66
CA LYS A 25 6.42 7.91 -11.22
C LYS A 25 5.22 8.76 -10.85
N ASP A 26 4.93 9.80 -11.64
CA ASP A 26 3.84 10.73 -11.36
C ASP A 26 2.46 10.06 -11.42
N ASP A 27 2.30 9.01 -12.23
CA ASP A 27 1.10 8.20 -12.27
C ASP A 27 0.86 7.47 -10.94
N ILE A 28 1.92 6.99 -10.28
CA ILE A 28 1.83 6.33 -8.97
C ILE A 28 1.40 7.33 -7.90
N PHE A 29 2.03 8.50 -7.83
CA PHE A 29 1.63 9.55 -6.87
C PHE A 29 0.16 9.95 -7.07
N ARG A 30 -0.26 10.15 -8.34
CA ARG A 30 -1.65 10.48 -8.69
C ARG A 30 -2.63 9.38 -8.31
N ALA A 31 -2.28 8.10 -8.47
CA ALA A 31 -3.12 6.99 -8.06
C ALA A 31 -3.45 7.01 -6.56
N PHE A 32 -2.57 7.57 -5.73
CA PHE A 32 -2.77 7.74 -4.29
C PHE A 32 -3.15 9.17 -3.87
N GLY A 33 -3.40 10.07 -4.84
CA GLY A 33 -3.76 11.47 -4.57
C GLY A 33 -2.66 12.25 -3.85
N LEU A 34 -1.40 11.87 -4.05
CA LEU A 34 -0.25 12.51 -3.43
C LEU A 34 0.44 13.45 -4.42
N ASP A 35 1.02 14.52 -3.90
CA ASP A 35 1.84 15.45 -4.67
C ASP A 35 3.31 14.95 -4.72
N PRO A 36 3.89 14.67 -5.90
CA PRO A 36 5.29 14.27 -6.03
C PRO A 36 6.29 15.34 -5.54
N ALA A 37 5.88 16.61 -5.46
CA ALA A 37 6.70 17.66 -4.87
C ALA A 37 6.78 17.51 -3.34
N ALA A 38 5.70 17.11 -2.66
CA ALA A 38 5.63 16.95 -1.21
C ALA A 38 6.10 15.57 -0.71
N TYR A 39 6.00 14.53 -1.53
CA TYR A 39 6.28 13.15 -1.14
C TYR A 39 7.44 12.53 -1.94
N GLU A 40 8.15 11.64 -1.27
CA GLU A 40 9.14 10.73 -1.85
C GLU A 40 8.54 9.32 -1.94
N LEU A 41 8.74 8.63 -3.07
CA LEU A 41 8.37 7.23 -3.22
C LEU A 41 9.48 6.34 -2.65
N ILE A 42 9.21 5.63 -1.57
CA ILE A 42 10.14 4.66 -0.96
C ILE A 42 10.12 3.34 -1.74
N SER A 43 8.93 2.83 -2.04
CA SER A 43 8.77 1.57 -2.76
C SER A 43 7.43 1.50 -3.49
N SER A 44 7.37 0.74 -4.58
CA SER A 44 6.14 0.50 -5.33
C SER A 44 6.17 -0.87 -6.01
N ASP A 45 5.10 -1.64 -5.89
CA ASP A 45 4.78 -2.77 -6.78
C ASP A 45 4.03 -2.28 -8.04
N LEU A 46 3.49 -1.06 -8.00
CA LEU A 46 2.89 -0.43 -9.17
C LEU A 46 3.98 0.13 -10.10
N GLY A 47 3.80 -0.08 -11.41
CA GLY A 47 4.71 0.40 -12.45
C GLY A 47 5.93 -0.50 -12.68
N LYS A 48 6.66 -0.27 -13.78
CA LYS A 48 7.87 -1.04 -14.12
C LYS A 48 9.11 -0.39 -13.49
N GLY A 49 9.91 -1.18 -12.78
CA GLY A 49 11.27 -0.79 -12.37
C GLY A 49 11.39 -0.01 -11.06
N HIS A 50 10.37 -0.03 -10.19
CA HIS A 50 10.48 0.49 -8.83
C HIS A 50 10.91 -0.60 -7.85
N ALA A 51 11.69 -0.21 -6.84
CA ALA A 51 12.09 -1.12 -5.78
C ALA A 51 10.85 -1.51 -4.97
N ARG A 52 10.64 -2.81 -4.82
CA ARG A 52 9.63 -3.38 -3.93
C ARG A 52 10.21 -3.47 -2.53
N LYS A 53 9.43 -3.11 -1.51
CA LYS A 53 9.82 -3.27 -0.11
C LYS A 53 8.79 -4.12 0.61
N ARG A 54 9.21 -5.33 0.98
CA ARG A 54 8.46 -6.16 1.91
C ARG A 54 8.70 -5.66 3.33
N ILE A 55 7.63 -5.35 4.05
CA ILE A 55 7.65 -4.95 5.46
C ILE A 55 7.32 -6.16 6.35
N ARG A 56 7.94 -6.28 7.52
CA ARG A 56 7.78 -7.45 8.39
C ARG A 56 7.83 -7.08 9.87
N TRP A 57 6.97 -7.69 10.67
CA TRP A 57 6.99 -7.55 12.12
C TRP A 57 6.38 -8.78 12.80
N ARG A 58 7.02 -9.27 13.87
CA ARG A 58 6.58 -10.45 14.67
C ARG A 58 6.17 -11.67 13.83
N GLY A 59 6.93 -11.95 12.77
CA GLY A 59 6.69 -13.09 11.90
C GLY A 59 5.45 -12.97 10.99
N VAL A 60 4.87 -11.77 10.89
CA VAL A 60 3.87 -11.38 9.89
C VAL A 60 4.54 -10.41 8.93
N GLY A 61 4.26 -10.51 7.64
CA GLY A 61 4.83 -9.58 6.68
C GLY A 61 4.06 -9.57 5.37
N GLY A 62 4.25 -8.49 4.62
CA GLY A 62 3.61 -8.30 3.32
C GLY A 62 4.26 -7.15 2.56
N GLU A 63 3.77 -6.94 1.36
CA GLU A 63 4.30 -5.97 0.41
C GLU A 63 3.17 -5.03 0.02
N PRO A 64 3.16 -3.80 0.54
CA PRO A 64 2.19 -2.79 0.13
C PRO A 64 2.40 -2.41 -1.34
N ASP A 65 1.31 -2.03 -2.01
CA ASP A 65 1.38 -1.58 -3.41
C ASP A 65 2.29 -0.36 -3.57
N ALA A 66 2.31 0.54 -2.58
CA ALA A 66 3.29 1.63 -2.51
C ALA A 66 3.58 2.07 -1.07
N ILE A 67 4.76 2.65 -0.85
CA ILE A 67 5.14 3.32 0.39
C ILE A 67 5.73 4.67 0.03
N PHE A 68 5.26 5.72 0.68
CA PHE A 68 5.75 7.09 0.49
C PHE A 68 6.21 7.69 1.82
N ARG A 69 7.05 8.72 1.73
CA ARG A 69 7.44 9.56 2.85
C ARG A 69 7.23 11.02 2.51
N HIS A 70 6.49 11.73 3.35
CA HIS A 70 6.38 13.17 3.23
C HIS A 70 7.75 13.80 3.53
N LYS A 71 8.28 14.61 2.60
CA LYS A 71 9.66 15.13 2.67
C LYS A 71 9.91 15.98 3.92
N ARG A 72 8.94 16.83 4.29
CA ARG A 72 9.04 17.72 5.47
C ARG A 72 8.66 17.04 6.80
N SER A 73 7.46 16.45 6.91
CA SER A 73 6.94 15.93 8.19
C SER A 73 7.44 14.53 8.54
N GLY A 74 8.12 13.84 7.61
CA GLY A 74 8.51 12.45 7.77
C GLY A 74 7.34 11.46 7.83
N ARG A 75 6.09 11.92 7.58
CA ARG A 75 4.90 11.06 7.59
C ARG A 75 5.07 9.93 6.58
N ILE A 76 4.90 8.70 7.03
CA ILE A 76 4.88 7.54 6.13
C ILE A 76 3.46 7.32 5.65
N ILE A 77 3.31 7.14 4.35
CA ILE A 77 2.06 6.71 3.73
C ILE A 77 2.25 5.29 3.24
N VAL A 78 1.32 4.40 3.57
CA VAL A 78 1.29 3.04 3.05
C VAL A 78 0.06 2.91 2.16
N GLY A 79 0.26 2.61 0.90
CA GLY A 79 -0.77 2.59 -0.13
C GLY A 79 -1.17 1.17 -0.53
N GLU A 80 -2.46 0.95 -0.65
CA GLU A 80 -3.08 -0.21 -1.29
C GLU A 80 -3.99 0.27 -2.43
N PHE A 81 -3.73 -0.16 -3.65
CA PHE A 81 -4.48 0.20 -4.84
C PHE A 81 -5.49 -0.88 -5.23
N LYS A 82 -6.63 -0.44 -5.75
CA LYS A 82 -7.69 -1.29 -6.28
C LYS A 82 -8.14 -0.73 -7.62
N SER A 83 -7.95 -1.53 -8.67
CA SER A 83 -8.33 -1.20 -10.06
C SER A 83 -9.84 -1.08 -10.31
N ARG A 84 -10.67 -1.28 -9.28
CA ARG A 84 -12.13 -1.14 -9.35
C ARG A 84 -12.58 0.24 -8.87
N ARG A 85 -13.74 0.69 -9.34
CA ARG A 85 -14.41 1.89 -8.80
C ARG A 85 -14.92 1.65 -7.38
N TRP A 86 -15.12 2.75 -6.66
CA TRP A 86 -15.64 2.77 -5.31
C TRP A 86 -17.13 2.42 -5.27
N ALA A 87 -17.44 1.19 -4.89
CA ALA A 87 -18.81 0.70 -4.74
C ALA A 87 -19.49 1.12 -3.42
N ARG A 88 -19.07 2.24 -2.81
CA ARG A 88 -19.52 2.70 -1.47
C ARG A 88 -19.29 1.69 -0.33
N ARG A 89 -18.44 0.68 -0.56
CA ARG A 89 -18.11 -0.39 0.37
C ARG A 89 -16.66 -0.85 0.23
N VAL A 90 -15.96 -0.99 1.36
CA VAL A 90 -14.63 -1.62 1.43
C VAL A 90 -14.82 -3.11 1.71
N ARG A 91 -14.05 -4.00 1.05
CA ARG A 91 -14.06 -5.42 1.43
C ARG A 91 -13.34 -5.59 2.77
N PRO A 92 -13.88 -6.36 3.73
CA PRO A 92 -13.24 -6.56 5.04
C PRO A 92 -11.75 -6.94 4.94
N ARG A 93 -11.38 -7.80 3.98
CA ARG A 93 -9.98 -8.21 3.76
C ARG A 93 -9.07 -7.04 3.35
N GLU A 94 -9.55 -6.11 2.52
CA GLU A 94 -8.78 -4.94 2.07
C GLU A 94 -8.53 -4.01 3.27
N TYR A 95 -9.55 -3.84 4.12
CA TYR A 95 -9.42 -3.07 5.36
C TYR A 95 -8.45 -3.71 6.37
N PHE A 96 -8.55 -5.02 6.61
CA PHE A 96 -7.61 -5.69 7.53
C PHE A 96 -6.18 -5.70 7.00
N GLN A 97 -6.00 -5.81 5.68
CA GLN A 97 -4.70 -5.74 5.03
C GLN A 97 -4.02 -4.38 5.26
N ILE A 98 -4.72 -3.27 5.01
CA ILE A 98 -4.15 -1.94 5.22
C ILE A 98 -3.91 -1.64 6.70
N VAL A 99 -4.77 -2.09 7.62
CA VAL A 99 -4.52 -1.99 9.07
C VAL A 99 -3.23 -2.71 9.48
N LEU A 100 -3.01 -3.93 8.96
CA LEU A 100 -1.76 -4.66 9.17
C LEU A 100 -0.56 -3.89 8.61
N TYR A 101 -0.66 -3.36 7.40
CA TYR A 101 0.42 -2.58 6.80
C TYR A 101 0.78 -1.33 7.57
N ILE A 102 -0.21 -0.55 8.04
CA ILE A 102 0.04 0.62 8.88
C ILE A 102 0.81 0.21 10.14
N GLY A 103 0.33 -0.79 10.87
CA GLY A 103 0.96 -1.22 12.12
C GLY A 103 2.38 -1.80 11.92
N ILE A 104 2.59 -2.60 10.87
CA ILE A 104 3.92 -3.12 10.53
C ILE A 104 4.84 -1.96 10.11
N ALA A 105 4.37 -1.01 9.31
CA ALA A 105 5.17 0.14 8.89
C ALA A 105 5.58 1.04 10.06
N ARG A 106 4.71 1.23 11.06
CA ARG A 106 5.08 1.96 12.29
C ARG A 106 6.28 1.32 12.98
N ALA A 107 6.30 -0.01 13.07
CA ALA A 107 7.39 -0.75 13.68
C ALA A 107 8.66 -0.76 12.81
N GLU A 108 8.51 -1.01 11.50
CA GLU A 108 9.61 -1.08 10.52
C GLU A 108 10.34 0.26 10.37
N PHE A 109 9.61 1.38 10.36
CA PHE A 109 10.18 2.72 10.19
C PHE A 109 10.37 3.47 11.51
N THR A 110 10.13 2.82 12.65
CA THR A 110 10.19 3.42 13.99
C THR A 110 9.45 4.77 14.06
N SER A 111 8.26 4.82 13.45
CA SER A 111 7.49 6.07 13.29
C SER A 111 6.07 5.90 13.77
N ASN A 112 5.62 6.87 14.58
CA ASN A 112 4.22 6.97 15.00
C ASN A 112 3.36 7.79 14.01
N ASN A 113 3.97 8.36 12.96
CA ASN A 113 3.32 9.21 11.98
C ASN A 113 3.12 8.42 10.68
N VAL A 114 2.18 7.47 10.71
CA VAL A 114 1.88 6.58 9.57
C VAL A 114 0.40 6.64 9.25
N LEU A 115 0.06 6.83 7.97
CA LEU A 115 -1.30 6.83 7.44
C LEU A 115 -1.43 5.77 6.34
N GLY A 116 -2.53 5.03 6.35
CA GLY A 116 -2.87 4.13 5.26
C GLY A 116 -3.72 4.83 4.22
N ILE A 117 -3.51 4.51 2.94
CA ILE A 117 -4.38 4.92 1.85
C ILE A 117 -4.90 3.67 1.15
N LEU A 118 -6.23 3.58 1.05
CA LEU A 118 -6.90 2.65 0.15
C LEU A 118 -7.41 3.43 -1.07
N ALA A 119 -6.76 3.24 -2.21
CA ALA A 119 -7.04 3.94 -3.45
C ALA A 119 -7.88 3.10 -4.41
N PHE A 120 -8.99 3.67 -4.85
CA PHE A 120 -9.82 3.20 -5.95
C PHE A 120 -9.63 4.15 -7.14
N ASN A 121 -10.04 3.73 -8.35
CA ASN A 121 -9.89 4.57 -9.54
C ASN A 121 -10.54 5.97 -9.44
N ASP A 122 -11.57 6.11 -8.61
CA ASP A 122 -12.40 7.32 -8.46
C ASP A 122 -12.52 7.82 -7.01
N LYS A 123 -11.87 7.16 -6.04
CA LYS A 123 -11.96 7.53 -4.63
C LYS A 123 -10.73 7.11 -3.85
N ILE A 124 -10.32 7.96 -2.93
CA ILE A 124 -9.26 7.68 -1.96
C ILE A 124 -9.89 7.66 -0.57
N LEU A 125 -9.52 6.65 0.21
CA LEU A 125 -9.87 6.54 1.62
C LEU A 125 -8.61 6.54 2.46
N GLU A 126 -8.51 7.50 3.36
CA GLU A 126 -7.46 7.56 4.38
C GLU A 126 -7.87 6.70 5.58
N ILE A 127 -6.92 5.93 6.11
CA ILE A 127 -7.13 4.99 7.20
C ILE A 127 -6.06 5.23 8.26
N GLU A 128 -6.51 5.59 9.45
CA GLU A 128 -5.63 5.81 10.59
C GLU A 128 -5.18 4.51 11.25
N HIS A 129 -4.18 4.61 12.11
CA HIS A 129 -3.72 3.47 12.87
C HIS A 129 -4.74 3.06 13.93
N HIS A 130 -5.20 1.81 13.87
CA HIS A 130 -6.05 1.20 14.90
C HIS A 130 -5.23 0.19 15.73
N PRO A 131 -4.64 0.60 16.86
CA PRO A 131 -3.67 -0.21 17.60
C PRO A 131 -4.27 -1.51 18.15
N GLU A 132 -5.49 -1.47 18.68
CA GLU A 132 -6.18 -2.65 19.21
C GLU A 132 -6.47 -3.68 18.11
N LEU A 133 -7.05 -3.21 16.99
CA LEU A 133 -7.33 -4.08 15.85
C LEU A 133 -6.04 -4.66 15.25
N PHE A 134 -4.99 -3.85 15.14
CA PHE A 134 -3.67 -4.33 14.70
C PHE A 134 -3.13 -5.43 15.62
N SER A 135 -3.15 -5.21 16.94
CA SER A 135 -2.70 -6.20 17.93
C SER A 135 -3.50 -7.51 17.81
N ASN A 136 -4.82 -7.41 17.72
CA ASN A 136 -5.72 -8.55 17.54
C ASN A 136 -5.41 -9.33 16.24
N LEU A 137 -5.18 -8.64 15.12
CA LEU A 137 -4.83 -9.28 13.86
C LEU A 137 -3.47 -9.98 13.91
N ILE A 138 -2.49 -9.42 14.61
CA ILE A 138 -1.17 -10.04 14.77
C ILE A 138 -1.24 -11.33 15.58
N GLN A 139 -2.08 -11.37 16.62
CA GLN A 139 -2.27 -12.56 17.45
C GLN A 139 -2.86 -13.75 16.66
N LEU A 140 -3.60 -13.49 15.57
CA LEU A 140 -4.11 -14.54 14.69
C LEU A 140 -3.01 -15.36 14.01
N ARG A 141 -1.74 -14.91 14.00
CA ARG A 141 -0.62 -15.67 13.43
C ARG A 141 -0.59 -17.12 13.92
N VAL A 142 -0.79 -17.35 15.21
CA VAL A 142 -0.76 -18.70 15.80
C VAL A 142 -1.93 -19.54 15.27
N GLU A 143 -3.12 -18.95 15.19
CA GLU A 143 -4.31 -19.59 14.63
C GLU A 143 -4.11 -19.94 13.14
N VAL A 144 -3.54 -19.02 12.36
CA VAL A 144 -3.26 -19.22 10.93
C VAL A 144 -2.28 -20.36 10.73
N LEU A 145 -1.15 -20.38 11.45
CA LEU A 145 -0.14 -21.44 11.34
C LEU A 145 -0.73 -22.81 11.69
N ALA A 146 -1.53 -22.89 12.76
CA ALA A 146 -2.17 -24.13 13.16
C ALA A 146 -3.30 -24.54 12.19
N SER A 147 -4.03 -23.60 11.61
CA SER A 147 -5.02 -23.86 10.56
C SER A 147 -4.37 -24.41 9.29
N MET A 148 -3.22 -23.84 8.88
CA MET A 148 -2.43 -24.35 7.75
C MET A 148 -1.95 -25.78 8.00
N LYS A 149 -1.42 -26.07 9.20
CA LYS A 149 -0.99 -27.42 9.59
C LYS A 149 -2.13 -28.44 9.52
N LYS A 150 -3.33 -28.06 9.95
CA LYS A 150 -4.52 -28.94 9.93
C LYS A 150 -5.27 -28.92 8.60
N LYS A 151 -4.87 -28.08 7.63
CA LYS A 151 -5.58 -27.83 6.37
C LYS A 151 -7.06 -27.47 6.55
N LYS A 152 -7.42 -26.88 7.69
CA LYS A 152 -8.79 -26.43 8.01
C LYS A 152 -8.74 -25.22 8.93
N ALA A 153 -9.73 -24.34 8.82
CA ALA A 153 -9.86 -23.21 9.73
C ALA A 153 -10.07 -23.71 11.17
N LEU A 154 -9.21 -23.27 12.10
CA LEU A 154 -9.39 -23.56 13.52
C LEU A 154 -10.63 -22.88 14.11
N ASN A 155 -10.90 -21.67 13.64
CA ASN A 155 -12.12 -20.95 13.94
C ASN A 155 -12.75 -20.55 12.60
N SER A 156 -13.99 -20.98 12.37
CA SER A 156 -14.73 -20.71 11.13
C SER A 156 -15.51 -19.40 11.16
N ARG A 157 -15.62 -18.72 12.32
CA ARG A 157 -16.33 -17.45 12.43
C ARG A 157 -15.66 -16.40 11.54
N PRO A 158 -16.37 -15.60 10.73
CA PRO A 158 -15.75 -14.55 9.91
C PRO A 158 -14.92 -13.57 10.76
N LEU A 159 -13.75 -13.12 10.27
CA LEU A 159 -12.90 -12.18 11.03
C LEU A 159 -13.64 -10.91 11.47
N LEU A 160 -14.54 -10.42 10.62
CA LEU A 160 -15.33 -9.23 10.91
C LEU A 160 -16.24 -9.39 12.14
N SER A 161 -16.71 -10.60 12.45
CA SER A 161 -17.56 -10.83 13.63
C SER A 161 -16.77 -11.07 14.92
N ARG A 162 -15.43 -11.20 14.83
CA ARG A 162 -14.57 -11.49 15.99
C ARG A 162 -14.08 -10.24 16.72
N PHE A 163 -14.06 -9.10 16.04
CA PHE A 163 -13.51 -7.86 16.59
C PHE A 163 -14.58 -6.78 16.61
N ARG A 164 -14.63 -6.02 17.71
CA ARG A 164 -15.47 -4.82 17.81
C ARG A 164 -14.63 -3.61 17.40
N PHE A 165 -15.07 -2.92 16.35
CA PHE A 165 -14.47 -1.67 15.92
C PHE A 165 -15.51 -0.86 15.12
N SER A 166 -15.41 0.47 15.19
CA SER A 166 -16.18 1.38 14.36
C SER A 166 -15.41 1.73 13.10
N LEU A 167 -16.13 1.96 12.00
CA LEU A 167 -15.52 2.38 10.75
C LEU A 167 -16.12 3.68 10.24
N PRO A 168 -15.31 4.54 9.60
CA PRO A 168 -15.82 5.72 8.91
C PRO A 168 -16.55 5.37 7.59
N PHE A 169 -16.57 4.09 7.19
CA PHE A 169 -17.22 3.60 5.98
C PHE A 169 -17.93 2.26 6.21
N LYS A 170 -18.87 1.94 5.31
CA LYS A 170 -19.55 0.64 5.31
C LYS A 170 -18.60 -0.44 4.75
N LEU A 171 -18.54 -1.58 5.42
CA LEU A 171 -17.95 -2.80 4.85
C LEU A 171 -18.96 -3.54 4.00
N GLU A 172 -18.45 -4.25 3.00
CA GLU A 172 -19.22 -5.27 2.29
C GLU A 172 -19.61 -6.38 3.29
N ARG A 173 -20.92 -6.62 3.42
CA ARG A 173 -21.46 -7.75 4.18
C ARG A 173 -21.50 -8.95 3.24
N PHE A 174 -20.92 -10.07 3.67
CA PHE A 174 -21.04 -11.36 3.01
C PHE A 174 -22.29 -12.06 3.51
#